data_AF-A0A6M0G1G6-F1
#
_entry.id   AF-A0A6M0G1G6-F1
#
_cell.length_a   1.000
_cell.length_b   1.000
_cell.length_c   1.000
_cell.angle_alpha   90.00
_cell.angle_beta   90.00
_cell.angle_gamma   90.00
#
_symmetry.space_group_name_H-M   'P 1'
#
loop_
_entity.id
_entity.type
_entity.pdbx_description
1 polymer ?
#
loop_
_entity_poly.entity_id
_entity_poly.type
_entity_poly.pdbx_seq_one_letter_code
_entity_poly.pdbx_strand_id
1 'polypeptide(L)'
;MKAIETTALINDQGQLHLDFPLELNHNQRVRVIVLIPEDDETDPDDTPTEVVLEGLRQGLHEALTGKTIPLAQMWDGIDVE
;
A
#
# COMPACT_ATOMS: atom_id res chain seq x y z
N MET A 1 17.98 -2.06 -18.15
CA MET A 1 17.13 -0.89 -17.84
C MET A 1 16.75 -1.00 -16.36
N LYS A 2 16.84 0.09 -15.59
CA LYS A 2 16.45 0.12 -14.16
C LYS A 2 15.19 0.99 -14.04
N ALA A 3 14.13 0.45 -13.44
CA ALA A 3 12.93 1.20 -13.12
C ALA A 3 13.07 1.81 -11.71
N ILE A 4 12.52 3.00 -11.53
CA ILE A 4 12.41 3.67 -10.22
C ILE A 4 10.94 4.01 -10.07
N GLU A 5 10.33 3.54 -8.98
CA GLU A 5 8.97 3.87 -8.59
C GLU A 5 9.03 4.92 -7.48
N THR A 6 8.30 6.02 -7.66
CA THR A 6 8.21 7.13 -6.71
C THR A 6 6.85 7.80 -6.87
N THR A 7 6.38 8.45 -5.82
CA THR A 7 5.18 9.29 -5.86
C THR A 7 5.49 10.65 -6.49
N ALA A 8 4.48 11.20 -7.15
CA ALA A 8 4.54 12.47 -7.84
C ALA A 8 3.13 13.05 -7.99
N LEU A 9 3.04 14.37 -8.11
CA LEU A 9 1.80 15.09 -8.32
C LEU A 9 1.75 15.64 -9.75
N ILE A 10 0.61 15.47 -10.43
CA ILE A 10 0.31 16.19 -11.66
C ILE A 10 -0.40 17.47 -11.26
N ASN A 11 0.20 18.63 -11.54
CA ASN A 11 -0.39 19.93 -11.19
C ASN A 11 -1.49 20.33 -12.19
N ASP A 12 -2.20 21.43 -11.91
CA ASP A 12 -3.29 21.95 -12.75
C ASP A 12 -2.85 22.33 -14.18
N GLN A 13 -1.54 22.44 -14.42
CA GLN A 13 -0.97 22.73 -15.74
C GLN A 13 -0.54 21.44 -16.48
N GLY A 14 -0.80 20.27 -15.90
CA GLY A 14 -0.43 18.97 -16.46
C GLY A 14 1.06 18.63 -16.34
N GLN A 15 1.80 19.29 -15.44
CA GLN A 15 3.23 19.02 -15.22
C GLN A 15 3.41 18.01 -14.08
N LEU A 16 4.34 17.07 -14.28
CA LEU A 16 4.72 16.09 -13.26
C LEU A 16 5.74 16.71 -12.28
N HIS A 17 5.37 16.75 -11.01
CA HIS A 17 6.23 17.18 -9.90
C HIS A 17 6.55 15.97 -9.03
N LEU A 18 7.81 15.56 -8.99
CA LEU A 18 8.24 14.48 -8.12
C LEU A 18 8.30 14.97 -6.66
N ASP A 19 7.84 14.15 -5.72
CA ASP A 19 7.94 14.49 -4.29
C ASP A 19 9.39 14.56 -3.83
N PHE A 20 10.24 13.73 -4.43
CA PHE A 20 11.68 13.65 -4.18
C PHE A 20 12.48 13.61 -5.49
N PRO A 21 13.67 14.22 -5.52
CA PRO A 21 14.53 14.17 -6.70
C PRO A 21 15.04 12.75 -6.97
N LEU A 22 15.19 12.38 -8.25
CA LEU A 22 15.81 11.12 -8.63
C LEU A 22 17.33 11.21 -8.43
N GLU A 23 17.89 10.33 -7.60
CA GLU A 23 19.33 10.24 -7.36
C GLU A 23 20.07 9.58 -8.53
N LEU A 24 20.21 10.31 -9.63
CA LEU A 24 20.95 9.89 -10.82
C LEU A 24 22.34 10.55 -10.83
N ASN A 25 23.37 9.74 -11.09
CA ASN A 25 24.77 10.18 -11.02
C ASN A 25 25.24 11.06 -12.21
N HIS A 26 24.36 11.32 -13.19
CA HIS A 26 24.68 12.11 -14.37
C HIS A 26 23.39 12.57 -15.07
N ASN A 27 23.50 13.63 -15.89
CA ASN A 27 22.39 14.11 -16.71
C ASN A 27 22.13 13.13 -17.86
N GLN A 28 20.91 12.62 -17.97
CA GLN A 28 20.52 11.63 -18.97
C GLN A 28 19.05 11.77 -19.33
N ARG A 29 18.70 11.38 -20.56
CA ARG A 29 17.29 11.23 -20.97
C ARG A 29 16.72 9.94 -20.40
N VAL A 30 15.49 10.01 -19.90
CA VAL A 30 14.76 8.87 -19.32
C VAL A 30 13.39 8.71 -19.97
N ARG A 31 12.83 7.51 -19.89
CA ARG A 31 11.43 7.23 -20.27
C ARG A 31 10.59 7.28 -18.99
N VAL A 32 9.54 8.09 -18.99
CA VAL A 32 8.60 8.21 -17.86
C VAL A 32 7.34 7.43 -18.21
N ILE A 33 6.86 6.63 -17.26
CA ILE A 33 5.54 5.97 -17.30
C ILE A 33 4.77 6.54 -16.12
N VAL A 34 3.57 7.04 -16.36
CA VAL A 34 2.69 7.60 -15.33
C VAL A 34 1.52 6.65 -15.17
N LEU A 35 1.33 6.13 -13.96
CA LEU A 35 0.18 5.31 -13.60
C LEU A 35 -0.83 6.25 -12.92
N ILE A 36 -1.99 6.42 -13.55
CA ILE A 36 -3.10 7.17 -12.97
C ILE A 36 -4.06 6.10 -12.42
N PRO A 37 -4.37 6.10 -11.11
CA PRO A 37 -5.36 5.18 -10.57
C PRO A 37 -6.71 5.47 -11.24
N GLU A 38 -7.42 4.43 -11.66
CA GLU A 38 -8.80 4.58 -12.09
C GLU A 38 -9.65 4.67 -10.81
N ASP A 39 -10.34 5.79 -10.61
CA ASP A 39 -11.15 6.09 -9.41
C ASP A 39 -12.33 5.11 -9.19
N ASP A 40 -12.55 4.15 -10.08
CA ASP A 40 -13.79 3.36 -10.18
C ASP A 40 -13.58 1.86 -10.42
N GLU A 41 -12.39 1.31 -10.16
CA GLU A 41 -12.25 -0.15 -9.98
C GLU A 41 -12.22 -0.46 -8.49
N THR A 42 -13.37 -0.31 -7.81
CA THR A 42 -13.58 -1.07 -6.57
C THR A 42 -13.57 -2.54 -6.95
N ASP A 43 -12.42 -3.19 -6.74
CA ASP A 43 -12.34 -4.63 -6.78
C ASP A 43 -13.40 -5.16 -5.81
N PRO A 44 -14.40 -5.94 -6.27
CA PRO A 44 -15.43 -6.48 -5.37
C PRO A 44 -14.84 -7.39 -4.28
N ASP A 45 -13.61 -7.87 -4.46
CA ASP A 45 -12.86 -8.66 -3.48
C ASP A 45 -12.02 -7.78 -2.53
N ASP A 46 -11.89 -6.47 -2.77
CA ASP A 46 -11.16 -5.57 -1.88
C ASP A 46 -11.94 -5.29 -0.59
N THR A 47 -11.25 -5.47 0.54
CA THR A 47 -11.82 -5.13 1.84
C THR A 47 -11.80 -3.60 2.02
N PRO A 48 -12.93 -2.97 2.36
CA PRO A 48 -12.98 -1.52 2.57
C PRO A 48 -11.94 -1.06 3.60
N THR A 49 -11.32 0.09 3.34
CA THR A 49 -10.25 0.64 4.20
C THR A 49 -10.74 0.81 5.65
N GLU A 50 -12.00 1.19 5.85
CA GLU A 50 -12.59 1.35 7.18
C GLU A 50 -12.59 0.03 7.96
N VAL A 51 -12.91 -1.08 7.29
CA VAL A 51 -12.95 -2.42 7.90
C VAL A 51 -11.54 -2.88 8.30
N VAL A 52 -10.55 -2.65 7.42
CA VAL A 52 -9.14 -2.96 7.70
C VAL A 52 -8.65 -2.16 8.91
N LEU A 53 -8.94 -0.86 8.95
CA LEU A 53 -8.54 0.02 10.05
C LEU A 53 -9.18 -0.37 11.38
N GLU A 54 -10.45 -0.78 11.37
CA GLU A 54 -11.14 -1.25 12.58
C GLU A 54 -10.50 -2.53 13.13
N GLY A 55 -10.21 -3.50 12.26
CA GLY A 55 -9.53 -4.74 12.63
C GLY A 55 -8.13 -4.49 13.20
N LEU A 56 -7.35 -3.58 12.60
CA LEU A 56 -6.03 -3.20 13.11
C LEU A 56 -6.09 -2.55 14.49
N ARG A 57 -7.06 -1.64 14.71
CA ARG A 57 -7.26 -0.99 16.01
C ARG A 57 -7.62 -2.01 17.09
N GLN A 58 -8.51 -2.94 16.77
CA GLN A 58 -8.89 -4.02 17.68
C GLN A 58 -7.69 -4.91 18.01
N GLY A 59 -6.98 -5.42 17.01
CA GLY A 59 -5.82 -6.30 17.21
C GLY A 59 -4.71 -5.66 18.03
N LEU A 60 -4.44 -4.37 17.81
CA LEU A 60 -3.49 -3.60 18.64
C LEU A 60 -3.98 -3.49 20.09
N HIS A 61 -5.26 -3.19 20.31
CA HIS A 61 -5.83 -3.12 21.66
C HIS A 61 -5.74 -4.48 22.38
N GLU A 62 -6.04 -5.57 21.69
CA GLU A 62 -5.95 -6.94 22.21
C GLU A 62 -4.52 -7.32 22.56
N ALA A 63 -3.56 -7.01 21.69
CA ALA A 63 -2.14 -7.21 21.95
C ALA A 63 -1.66 -6.45 23.20
N LEU A 64 -2.03 -5.16 23.30
CA LEU A 64 -1.65 -4.32 24.45
C LEU A 64 -2.31 -4.75 25.76
N THR A 65 -3.49 -5.38 25.70
CA THR A 65 -4.23 -5.86 26.87
C THR A 65 -3.98 -7.33 27.19
N GLY A 66 -3.08 -7.99 26.45
CA GLY A 66 -2.73 -9.40 26.64
C GLY A 66 -3.81 -10.39 26.19
N LYS A 67 -4.86 -9.94 25.50
CA LYS A 67 -5.91 -10.78 24.91
C LYS A 67 -5.43 -11.39 23.60
N THR A 68 -4.41 -12.25 23.68
CA THR A 68 -3.79 -12.88 22.52
C THR A 68 -3.79 -14.39 22.68
N ILE A 69 -3.72 -15.11 21.56
CA ILE A 69 -3.50 -16.55 21.54
C ILE A 69 -2.06 -16.86 21.09
N PRO A 70 -1.45 -17.96 21.56
CA PRO A 70 -0.17 -18.41 21.03
C PRO A 70 -0.28 -18.73 19.54
N LEU A 71 0.77 -18.42 18.77
CA LEU A 71 0.79 -18.70 17.32
C LEU A 71 0.54 -20.17 16.99
N ALA A 72 1.00 -21.09 17.84
CA ALA A 72 0.75 -22.53 17.67
C ALA A 72 -0.74 -22.89 17.71
N GLN A 73 -1.56 -22.12 18.44
CA GLN A 73 -3.01 -22.31 18.56
C GLN A 73 -3.79 -21.56 17.48
N MET A 74 -3.15 -20.70 16.68
CA MET A 74 -3.82 -19.95 15.62
C MET A 74 -4.44 -20.86 14.54
N TRP A 75 -3.88 -22.05 14.38
CA TRP A 75 -4.35 -23.07 13.43
C TRP A 75 -5.45 -23.98 13.99
N ASP A 76 -5.70 -23.92 15.31
CA ASP A 76 -6.70 -24.77 15.94
C ASP A 76 -8.10 -24.37 15.45
N GLY A 77 -8.76 -25.26 14.70
CA GLY A 77 -10.11 -25.06 14.17
C GLY A 77 -10.19 -24.44 12.77
N ILE A 78 -9.06 -24.21 12.09
CA ILE A 78 -9.03 -23.96 10.65
C ILE A 78 -8.87 -25.31 9.95
N ASP A 79 -9.94 -25.82 9.36
CA ASP A 79 -9.89 -27.07 8.59
C ASP A 79 -9.20 -26.82 7.24
N VAL A 80 -8.18 -27.60 6.94
CA VAL A 80 -7.43 -27.55 5.68
C VAL A 80 -7.81 -28.78 4.86
N GLU A 81 -8.99 -28.78 4.27
CA GLU A 81 -9.40 -29.76 3.24
C GLU A 81 -9.01 -29.32 1.83
#